data_AF-A0A925B531-F1
#
_entry.id   AF-A0A925B531-F1
#
_cell.length_a   1.000
_cell.length_b   1.000
_cell.length_c   1.000
_cell.angle_alpha   90.00
_cell.angle_beta   90.00
_cell.angle_gamma   90.00
#
_symmetry.space_group_name_H-M   'P 1'
#
loop_
_entity.id
_entity.type
_entity.pdbx_description
1 polymer ?
#
loop_
_entity_poly.entity_id
_entity_poly.type
_entity_poly.pdbx_seq_one_letter_code
_entity_poly.pdbx_strand_id
1 'polypeptide(L)'
;HAEWGEVSAAAAAAINAARRVVAVGTTTLRVLETAVDDAGRIQAFSGDTRLFITPGYRFRAVDALFTNFHLPRSTLFMLTCAFAGTARMQAAYAHAIHAGYRFYSYGDACLLERA
;
A
#
# COMPACT_ATOMS: atom_id res chain seq x y z
N HIS A 1 15.42 -2.56 2.91
CA HIS A 1 15.25 -1.68 4.09
C HIS A 1 14.23 -2.33 5.00
N ALA A 2 14.54 -2.48 6.29
CA ALA A 2 13.58 -2.95 7.28
C ALA A 2 12.81 -1.74 7.83
N GLU A 3 11.50 -1.87 7.99
CA GLU A 3 10.66 -0.87 8.66
C GLU A 3 10.13 -1.49 9.94
N TRP A 4 10.27 -0.81 11.07
CA TRP A 4 9.62 -1.22 12.31
C TRP A 4 8.16 -0.74 12.31
N GLY A 5 7.24 -1.61 12.70
CA GLY A 5 5.82 -1.28 12.80
C GLY A 5 5.12 -2.05 13.91
N GLU A 6 3.97 -1.53 14.33
CA GLU A 6 3.14 -2.12 15.35
C GLU A 6 1.66 -2.07 14.95
N VAL A 7 0.95 -3.17 15.18
CA VAL A 7 -0.49 -3.31 15.12
C VAL A 7 -0.95 -3.85 16.47
N SER A 8 -1.61 -3.02 17.27
CA SER A 8 -2.16 -3.47 18.55
C SER A 8 -3.30 -4.47 18.35
N ALA A 9 -3.60 -5.27 19.38
CA ALA A 9 -4.74 -6.19 19.34
C ALA A 9 -6.08 -5.46 19.09
N ALA A 10 -6.23 -4.25 19.64
CA ALA A 10 -7.40 -3.41 19.41
C ALA A 10 -7.49 -2.94 17.94
N ALA A 11 -6.36 -2.52 17.35
CA ALA A 11 -6.32 -2.13 15.94
C ALA A 11 -6.62 -3.32 15.02
N ALA A 12 -6.01 -4.49 15.28
CA ALA A 12 -6.29 -5.71 14.55
C ALA A 12 -7.77 -6.09 14.59
N ALA A 13 -8.40 -6.06 15.77
CA ALA A 13 -9.83 -6.32 15.93
C ALA A 13 -10.70 -5.31 15.14
N ALA A 14 -10.39 -4.01 15.21
CA ALA A 14 -11.11 -2.98 14.48
C ALA A 14 -10.98 -3.15 12.96
N ILE A 15 -9.80 -3.48 12.46
CA ILE A 15 -9.55 -3.71 11.04
C ILE A 15 -10.30 -4.95 10.55
N ASN A 16 -10.26 -6.05 11.30
CA ASN A 16 -10.98 -7.29 10.95
C ASN A 16 -12.50 -7.13 10.96
N ALA A 17 -13.04 -6.19 11.74
CA ALA A 17 -14.47 -5.87 11.77
C ALA A 17 -14.89 -4.86 10.68
N ALA A 18 -13.93 -4.21 10.01
CA ALA A 18 -14.22 -3.19 9.02
C ALA A 18 -14.71 -3.82 7.70
N ARG A 19 -15.71 -3.17 7.08
CA ARG A 19 -16.19 -3.56 5.74
C ARG A 19 -15.16 -3.29 4.65
N ARG A 20 -14.33 -2.26 4.84
CA ARG A 20 -13.32 -1.82 3.87
C ARG A 20 -12.10 -1.30 4.62
N VAL A 21 -10.92 -1.75 4.22
CA VAL A 21 -9.64 -1.32 4.79
C VAL A 21 -8.91 -0.44 3.79
N VAL A 22 -8.66 0.82 4.17
CA VAL A 22 -7.90 1.78 3.37
C VAL A 22 -6.57 2.05 4.06
N ALA A 23 -5.46 1.64 3.45
CA ALA A 23 -4.14 1.97 3.95
C ALA A 23 -3.78 3.40 3.55
N VAL A 24 -3.32 4.19 4.53
CA VAL A 24 -2.78 5.53 4.28
C VAL A 24 -1.25 5.42 4.35
N GLY A 25 -0.61 5.48 3.20
CA GLY A 25 0.82 5.29 3.04
C GLY A 25 1.25 3.84 2.79
N THR A 26 2.35 3.69 2.06
CA THR A 26 2.92 2.39 1.70
C THR A 26 3.53 1.65 2.88
N THR A 27 4.05 2.37 3.88
CA THR A 27 4.54 1.79 5.14
C THR A 27 3.40 1.11 5.90
N THR A 28 2.25 1.79 6.06
CA THR A 28 1.04 1.20 6.65
C THR A 28 0.63 -0.07 5.90
N LEU A 29 0.59 -0.02 4.57
CA LEU A 29 0.26 -1.18 3.76
C LEU A 29 1.22 -2.35 4.00
N ARG A 30 2.53 -2.10 4.04
CA ARG A 30 3.53 -3.16 4.28
C ARG A 30 3.40 -3.78 5.67
N VAL A 31 3.12 -2.98 6.69
CA VAL A 31 2.88 -3.47 8.05
C VAL A 31 1.63 -4.34 8.11
N LEU A 32 0.52 -3.90 7.49
CA LEU A 32 -0.72 -4.68 7.47
C LEU A 32 -0.57 -5.99 6.68
N GLU A 33 0.09 -5.98 5.52
CA GLU A 33 0.36 -7.20 4.74
C GLU A 33 1.42 -8.10 5.41
N THR A 34 2.17 -7.60 6.38
CA THR A 34 3.04 -8.43 7.24
C THR A 34 2.26 -9.07 8.39
N ALA A 35 1.27 -8.34 8.93
CA ALA A 35 0.46 -8.75 10.06
C ALA A 35 -0.73 -9.65 9.67
N VAL A 36 -1.02 -9.83 8.38
CA VAL A 36 -2.15 -10.63 7.89
C VAL A 36 -1.79 -12.11 7.76
N ASP A 37 -2.68 -12.99 8.22
CA ASP A 37 -2.53 -14.43 8.07
C ASP A 37 -3.00 -14.95 6.69
N ASP A 38 -2.87 -16.25 6.45
CA ASP A 38 -3.32 -16.91 5.21
C ASP A 38 -4.84 -16.90 5.03
N ALA A 39 -5.61 -16.67 6.11
CA ALA A 39 -7.06 -16.52 6.06
C ALA A 39 -7.50 -15.07 5.82
N GLY A 40 -6.56 -14.12 5.67
CA GLY A 40 -6.85 -12.72 5.46
C GLY A 40 -7.22 -11.96 6.74
N ARG A 41 -6.92 -12.50 7.93
CA ARG A 41 -7.16 -11.82 9.21
C ARG A 41 -5.89 -11.16 9.72
N ILE A 42 -6.04 -9.90 10.14
CA ILE A 42 -4.97 -9.13 10.75
C ILE A 42 -4.73 -9.63 12.17
N GLN A 43 -3.47 -9.91 12.48
CA GLN A 43 -3.00 -10.28 13.80
C GLN A 43 -2.36 -9.07 14.48
N ALA A 44 -2.32 -9.09 15.82
CA ALA A 44 -1.46 -8.16 16.53
C ALA A 44 -0.01 -8.42 16.14
N PHE A 45 0.76 -7.36 15.92
CA PHE A 45 2.12 -7.43 15.40
C PHE A 45 2.97 -6.34 16.05
N SER A 46 4.23 -6.63 16.36
CA SER A 46 5.22 -5.62 16.74
C SER A 46 6.58 -6.13 16.30
N GLY A 47 7.25 -5.40 15.41
CA GLY A 47 8.56 -5.79 14.91
C GLY A 47 8.89 -5.23 13.54
N ASP A 48 9.95 -5.76 12.96
CA ASP A 48 10.43 -5.35 11.64
C ASP A 48 9.67 -6.07 10.53
N THR A 49 9.28 -5.32 9.50
CA THR A 49 8.91 -5.85 8.19
C THR A 49 10.00 -5.60 7.16
N ARG A 50 10.39 -6.66 6.46
CA ARG A 50 11.22 -6.62 5.26
C ARG A 50 10.42 -7.00 4.00
N LEU A 51 9.10 -7.03 4.12
CA LEU A 51 8.21 -7.44 3.03
C LEU A 51 8.46 -6.57 1.81
N PHE A 52 8.86 -7.22 0.71
CA PHE A 52 9.15 -6.59 -0.56
C PHE A 52 8.05 -6.95 -1.56
N ILE A 53 7.26 -5.95 -1.94
CA ILE A 53 6.06 -6.12 -2.73
C ILE A 53 6.35 -5.72 -4.18
N THR A 54 6.09 -6.63 -5.11
CA THR A 54 6.28 -6.46 -6.55
C THR A 54 5.06 -7.03 -7.29
N PRO A 55 4.86 -6.66 -8.58
CA PRO A 55 3.74 -7.18 -9.36
C PRO A 55 3.65 -8.71 -9.31
N GLY A 56 2.45 -9.24 -9.08
CA GLY A 56 2.20 -10.65 -8.79
C GLY A 56 2.01 -10.96 -7.30
N TYR A 57 2.30 -10.02 -6.40
CA TYR A 57 1.97 -10.15 -4.98
C TYR A 57 0.45 -10.20 -4.75
N ARG A 58 -0.01 -11.15 -3.94
CA ARG A 58 -1.43 -11.30 -3.58
C ARG A 58 -1.70 -10.57 -2.26
N PHE A 59 -2.28 -9.38 -2.35
CA PHE A 59 -2.70 -8.59 -1.20
C PHE A 59 -3.90 -9.22 -0.50
N ARG A 60 -3.89 -9.22 0.83
CA ARG A 60 -4.93 -9.85 1.65
C ARG A 60 -5.58 -8.88 2.62
N ALA A 61 -4.83 -7.87 3.09
CA ALA A 61 -5.24 -6.98 4.18
C ALA A 61 -5.98 -5.72 3.71
N VAL A 62 -5.58 -5.17 2.56
CA VAL A 62 -5.94 -3.81 2.16
C VAL A 62 -6.77 -3.80 0.87
N ASP A 63 -7.88 -3.05 0.88
CA ASP A 63 -8.77 -2.89 -0.28
C ASP A 63 -8.45 -1.65 -1.11
N ALA A 64 -7.97 -0.59 -0.47
CA ALA A 64 -7.55 0.65 -1.14
C ALA A 64 -6.30 1.25 -0.50
N LEU A 65 -5.51 1.97 -1.30
CA LEU A 65 -4.28 2.62 -0.89
C LEU A 65 -4.34 4.12 -1.21
N PHE A 66 -4.17 4.96 -0.19
CA PHE A 66 -3.92 6.38 -0.36
C PHE A 66 -2.42 6.64 -0.23
N THR A 67 -1.78 7.17 -1.27
CA THR A 67 -0.33 7.41 -1.28
C THR A 67 0.08 8.50 -2.27
N ASN A 68 1.31 8.99 -2.15
CA ASN A 68 1.86 10.01 -3.07
C ASN A 68 2.19 9.41 -4.44
N PHE A 69 2.47 10.28 -5.41
CA PHE A 69 3.15 9.87 -6.64
C PHE A 69 4.66 9.66 -6.40
N HIS A 70 5.11 8.43 -6.57
CA HIS A 70 6.49 7.98 -6.41
C HIS A 70 7.30 8.14 -7.70
N LEU A 71 8.63 8.19 -7.62
CA LEU A 71 9.47 8.28 -8.82
C LEU A 71 9.35 7.02 -9.72
N PRO A 72 9.39 7.17 -11.06
CA PRO A 72 9.49 6.03 -11.96
C PRO A 72 10.68 5.14 -11.60
N ARG A 73 10.51 3.82 -11.74
CA ARG A 73 11.54 2.80 -11.41
C ARG A 73 11.93 2.72 -9.91
N SER A 74 11.15 3.33 -9.01
CA SER A 74 11.31 3.14 -7.57
C SER A 74 10.60 1.87 -7.07
N THR A 75 11.04 1.35 -5.94
CA THR A 75 10.38 0.20 -5.26
C THR A 75 8.96 0.54 -4.82
N LEU A 76 8.70 1.80 -4.44
CA LEU A 76 7.35 2.27 -4.11
C LEU A 76 6.44 2.33 -5.34
N PHE A 77 6.97 2.71 -6.50
CA PHE A 77 6.22 2.60 -7.76
C PHE A 77 5.92 1.14 -8.12
N MET A 78 6.85 0.21 -7.86
CA MET A 78 6.58 -1.22 -8.06
C MET A 78 5.49 -1.75 -7.12
N LEU A 79 5.45 -1.27 -5.86
CA LEU A 79 4.39 -1.60 -4.91
C LEU A 79 3.02 -1.08 -5.39
N THR A 80 2.93 0.17 -5.85
CA THR A 80 1.66 0.69 -6.39
C THR A 80 1.23 -0.03 -7.67
N CYS A 81 2.18 -0.44 -8.52
CA CYS A 81 1.90 -1.29 -9.68
C CYS A 81 1.41 -2.68 -9.26
N ALA A 82 1.97 -3.27 -8.20
CA ALA A 82 1.49 -4.54 -7.66
C ALA A 82 0.05 -4.40 -7.15
N PHE A 83 -0.25 -3.29 -6.48
CA PHE A 83 -1.55 -3.06 -5.85
C PHE A 83 -2.66 -2.75 -6.85
N ALA A 84 -2.43 -1.80 -7.76
CA ALA A 84 -3.46 -1.27 -8.66
C ALA A 84 -3.34 -1.74 -10.11
N GLY A 85 -2.31 -2.55 -10.41
CA GLY A 85 -1.99 -3.03 -11.76
C GLY A 85 -1.07 -2.09 -12.53
N THR A 86 -0.08 -2.66 -13.22
CA THR A 86 0.96 -1.91 -13.94
C THR A 86 0.38 -1.00 -15.03
N ALA A 87 -0.53 -1.50 -15.87
CA ALA A 87 -1.11 -0.70 -16.95
C ALA A 87 -1.91 0.50 -16.42
N ARG A 88 -2.68 0.30 -15.34
CA ARG A 88 -3.44 1.37 -14.68
C ARG A 88 -2.51 2.43 -14.10
N MET A 89 -1.43 2.01 -13.42
CA MET A 89 -0.46 2.94 -12.85
C MET A 89 0.30 3.72 -13.93
N GLN A 90 0.67 3.09 -15.04
CA GLN A 90 1.30 3.78 -16.18
C GLN A 90 0.37 4.85 -16.77
N ALA A 91 -0.91 4.53 -16.97
CA ALA A 91 -1.90 5.50 -17.45
C ALA A 91 -2.12 6.65 -16.47
N ALA A 92 -2.24 6.35 -15.17
CA ALA A 92 -2.41 7.38 -14.13
C ALA A 92 -1.20 8.33 -14.06
N TYR A 93 0.02 7.80 -14.19
CA TYR A 93 1.24 8.60 -14.21
C TYR A 93 1.35 9.47 -15.45
N ALA A 94 1.05 8.94 -16.63
CA ALA A 94 1.03 9.71 -17.87
C ALA A 94 0.04 10.89 -17.77
N HIS A 95 -1.15 10.65 -17.20
CA HIS A 95 -2.12 11.70 -16.92
C HIS A 95 -1.58 12.74 -15.93
N ALA A 96 -1.04 12.31 -14.78
CA ALA A 96 -0.52 13.20 -13.75
C ALA A 96 0.61 14.10 -14.27
N ILE A 97 1.50 13.57 -15.11
CA ILE A 97 2.55 14.35 -15.78
C ILE A 97 1.95 15.37 -16.74
N HIS A 98 1.01 14.95 -17.60
CA HIS A 98 0.37 15.83 -18.57
C HIS A 98 -0.43 16.97 -17.89
N ALA A 99 -1.08 16.67 -16.77
CA ALA A 99 -1.89 17.61 -16.01
C ALA A 99 -1.07 18.46 -15.01
N GLY A 100 0.26 18.31 -14.95
CA GLY A 100 1.12 19.12 -14.11
C GLY A 100 1.01 18.85 -12.60
N TYR A 101 0.69 17.61 -12.21
CA TYR A 101 0.67 17.21 -10.81
C TYR A 101 2.07 17.31 -10.20
N ARG A 102 2.13 17.59 -8.91
CA ARG A 102 3.35 17.62 -8.11
C ARG A 102 3.64 16.21 -7.61
N PHE A 103 4.88 15.76 -7.73
CA PHE A 103 5.30 14.42 -7.33
C PHE A 103 6.06 14.45 -6.00
N TYR A 104 6.38 13.27 -5.45
CA TYR A 104 7.24 13.07 -4.28
C TYR A 104 6.57 13.45 -2.94
N SER A 105 7.37 13.62 -1.88
CA SER A 105 6.91 13.68 -0.49
C SER A 105 5.91 14.81 -0.19
N TYR A 106 6.03 15.95 -0.88
CA TYR A 106 5.19 17.13 -0.70
C TYR A 106 4.30 17.42 -1.92
N GLY A 107 4.22 16.44 -2.82
CA GLY A 107 3.40 16.53 -4.02
C GLY A 107 1.95 16.20 -3.75
N ASP A 108 1.25 15.88 -4.82
CA ASP A 108 -0.13 15.43 -4.81
C ASP A 108 -0.20 13.92 -4.50
N ALA A 109 -1.41 13.44 -4.24
CA ALA A 109 -1.68 12.07 -3.86
C ALA A 109 -2.59 11.36 -4.85
N CYS A 110 -2.60 10.04 -4.78
CA CYS A 110 -3.49 9.14 -5.49
C CYS A 110 -4.23 8.23 -4.51
N LEU A 111 -5.51 7.98 -4.80
CA LEU A 111 -6.31 6.94 -4.17
C LEU A 111 -6.43 5.80 -5.17
N LEU A 112 -5.94 4.63 -4.77
CA LEU A 112 -5.85 3.44 -5.61
C LEU A 112 -6.78 2.36 -5.08
N GLU A 113 -7.44 1.65 -5.98
CA GLU A 113 -8.21 0.44 -5.66
C GLU A 113 -7.41 -0.80 -6.08
N ARG A 114 -7.49 -1.85 -5.25
CA ARG A 114 -6.84 -3.14 -5.52
C ARG A 114 -7.34 -3.71 -6.86
N ALA A 115 -6.41 -4.17 -7.69
CA ALA A 115 -6.71 -4.81 -8.98
C ALA A 115 -7.32 -6.21 -8.84
#